data_AF-A0A520M8Y9-F1
#
_entry.id   AF-A0A520M8Y9-F1
#
_cell.length_a   1.000
_cell.length_b   1.000
_cell.length_c   1.000
_cell.angle_alpha   90.00
_cell.angle_beta   90.00
_cell.angle_gamma   90.00
#
_symmetry.space_group_name_H-M   'P 1'
#
loop_
_entity.id
_entity.type
_entity.pdbx_description
1 polymer ?
#
loop_
_entity_poly.entity_id
_entity_poly.type
_entity_poly.pdbx_seq_one_letter_code
_entity_poly.pdbx_strand_id
1 'polypeptide(L)'
;MAKQSETKLHALDYWQVVRNRYSVILLTFFLVFMTAMVIAYLRPPEYLGRVQIQVQREARDLELFGETGTVGNLGSESLPYMTFMQTQFEIIQSRETLKEVVNNGKDSLDQPLNLLEEWGLTSEDDAIRILKKKVETQDVRGTDLIDIEVFDTDPQLAADIANAVAQAYQVRRQKEEKERADTALEKLDTQIMSQMT
;
A
#
# COMPACT_ATOMS: atom_id res chain seq x y z
N MET A 1 5.62 -9.79 59.93
CA MET A 1 5.26 -8.38 60.20
C MET A 1 6.43 -7.39 60.06
N ALA A 2 7.70 -7.79 60.07
CA ALA A 2 8.84 -6.85 59.96
C ALA A 2 9.00 -6.15 58.59
N LYS A 3 8.72 -6.85 57.47
CA LYS A 3 8.86 -6.29 56.11
C LYS A 3 7.98 -5.05 55.84
N GLN A 4 6.79 -4.97 56.43
CA GLN A 4 5.87 -3.83 56.24
C GLN A 4 6.32 -2.56 56.97
N SER A 5 7.14 -2.68 58.03
CA SER A 5 7.62 -1.51 58.79
C SER A 5 8.77 -0.82 58.06
N GLU A 6 9.70 -1.57 57.46
CA GLU A 6 10.82 -1.03 56.68
C GLU A 6 10.33 -0.29 55.43
N THR A 7 9.37 -0.85 54.68
CA THR A 7 8.82 -0.19 53.48
C THR A 7 8.12 1.14 53.81
N LYS A 8 7.45 1.22 54.97
CA LYS A 8 6.79 2.45 55.45
C LYS A 8 7.80 3.52 55.88
N LEU A 9 8.89 3.12 56.53
CA LEU A 9 9.99 4.03 56.91
C LEU A 9 10.64 4.64 55.66
N HIS A 10 10.94 3.83 54.66
CA HIS A 10 11.50 4.34 53.40
C HIS A 10 10.53 5.28 52.68
N ALA A 11 9.22 4.98 52.63
CA ALA A 11 8.23 5.85 51.99
C ALA A 11 8.14 7.24 52.65
N LEU A 12 8.26 7.33 53.98
CA LEU A 12 8.24 8.60 54.72
C LEU A 12 9.53 9.42 54.47
N ASP A 13 10.69 8.76 54.35
CA ASP A 13 11.94 9.44 54.00
C ASP A 13 11.90 10.00 52.56
N TYR A 14 11.37 9.25 51.59
CA TYR A 14 11.18 9.77 50.23
C TYR A 14 10.20 10.96 50.19
N TRP A 15 9.14 10.93 50.98
CA TRP A 15 8.15 12.00 51.06
C TRP A 15 8.75 13.34 51.51
N GLN A 16 9.67 13.31 52.49
CA GLN A 16 10.35 14.52 52.96
C GLN A 16 11.31 15.09 51.90
N VAL A 17 12.03 14.22 51.18
CA VAL A 17 12.92 14.64 50.08
C VAL A 17 12.12 15.26 48.93
N VAL A 18 10.98 14.66 48.57
CA VAL A 18 10.07 15.21 47.55
C VAL A 18 9.56 16.58 47.96
N ARG A 19 9.12 16.76 49.22
CA ARG A 19 8.66 18.08 49.72
C ARG A 19 9.77 19.13 49.68
N ASN A 20 11.00 18.78 50.03
CA ASN A 20 12.11 19.72 50.11
C ASN A 20 12.72 20.07 48.74
N ARG A 21 12.53 19.22 47.72
CA ARG A 21 13.09 19.40 46.36
C ARG A 21 12.01 19.50 45.27
N TYR A 22 10.75 19.73 45.65
CA TYR A 22 9.61 19.80 44.74
C TYR A 22 9.84 20.79 43.60
N SER A 23 10.49 21.93 43.87
CA SER A 23 10.83 22.92 42.84
C SER A 23 11.76 22.37 41.75
N VAL A 24 12.75 21.54 42.10
CA VAL A 24 13.68 20.93 41.13
C VAL A 24 12.95 19.86 40.33
N ILE A 25 12.15 19.01 40.99
CA ILE A 25 11.37 17.95 40.35
C ILE A 25 10.35 18.54 39.37
N LEU A 26 9.66 19.61 39.77
CA LEU A 26 8.67 20.26 38.94
C LEU A 26 9.31 21.00 37.77
N LEU A 27 10.48 21.62 37.97
CA LEU A 27 11.23 22.27 36.89
C LEU A 27 11.71 21.27 35.84
N THR A 28 12.29 20.13 36.25
CA THR A 28 12.72 19.11 35.29
C THR A 28 11.54 18.43 34.60
N PHE A 29 10.44 18.16 35.33
CA PHE A 29 9.20 17.66 34.75
C PHE A 29 8.65 18.63 33.70
N PHE A 30 8.56 19.93 34.03
CA PHE A 30 8.03 20.93 33.11
C PHE A 30 8.95 21.13 31.90
N LEU A 31 10.27 21.06 32.08
CA LEU A 31 11.23 21.10 30.97
C LEU A 31 11.01 19.94 29.98
N VAL A 32 10.87 18.71 30.48
CA VAL A 32 10.62 17.53 29.64
C VAL A 32 9.23 17.60 29.01
N PHE A 33 8.21 18.02 29.78
CA PHE A 33 6.84 18.19 29.31
C PHE A 33 6.75 19.24 28.20
N MET A 34 7.36 20.41 28.38
CA MET A 34 7.40 21.46 27.35
C MET A 34 8.12 20.98 26.09
N THR A 35 9.26 20.32 26.23
CA THR A 35 9.98 19.73 25.08
C THR A 35 9.10 18.72 24.34
N ALA A 36 8.44 17.82 25.06
CA ALA A 36 7.53 16.84 24.47
C ALA A 36 6.30 17.48 23.82
N MET A 37 5.74 18.52 24.44
CA MET A 37 4.60 19.29 23.92
C MET A 37 4.95 19.99 22.61
N VAL A 38 6.12 20.62 22.53
CA VAL A 38 6.61 21.28 21.30
C VAL A 38 6.76 20.26 20.18
N ILE A 39 7.38 19.10 20.45
CA ILE A 39 7.53 18.02 19.46
C ILE A 39 6.16 17.50 19.03
N ALA A 40 5.24 17.25 19.97
CA ALA A 40 3.91 16.74 19.65
C ALA A 40 3.09 17.72 18.81
N TYR A 41 3.21 19.02 19.07
CA TYR A 41 2.48 20.07 18.34
C TYR A 41 3.05 20.33 16.94
N LEU A 42 4.35 20.10 16.73
CA LEU A 42 5.02 20.28 15.44
C LEU A 42 4.85 19.10 14.47
N ARG A 43 4.41 17.92 14.96
CA ARG A 43 4.19 16.78 14.07
C ARG A 43 2.92 17.00 13.24
N PRO A 44 3.01 17.01 11.90
CA PRO A 44 1.82 17.15 11.06
C PRO A 44 0.89 15.95 11.26
N PRO A 45 -0.44 16.16 11.19
CA PRO A 45 -1.39 15.05 11.18
C PRO A 45 -1.18 14.21 9.92
N GLU A 46 -1.33 12.90 10.05
CA GLU A 46 -1.21 11.94 8.96
C GLU A 46 -2.56 11.23 8.80
N TYR A 47 -3.13 11.34 7.61
CA TYR A 47 -4.41 10.75 7.23
C TYR A 47 -4.18 9.57 6.29
N LEU A 48 -5.07 8.58 6.39
CA LEU A 48 -5.04 7.36 5.59
C LEU A 48 -6.20 7.37 4.59
N GLY A 49 -5.88 7.39 3.30
CA GLY A 49 -6.79 7.04 2.22
C GLY A 49 -6.71 5.54 1.95
N ARG A 50 -7.83 4.83 2.00
CA ARG A 50 -7.88 3.38 1.73
C ARG A 50 -8.91 3.07 0.66
N VAL A 51 -8.50 2.29 -0.35
CA VAL A 51 -9.40 1.68 -1.32
C VAL A 51 -9.19 0.16 -1.35
N GLN A 52 -10.26 -0.58 -1.50
CA GLN A 52 -10.24 -2.04 -1.53
C GLN A 52 -10.59 -2.53 -2.93
N ILE A 53 -9.73 -3.39 -3.49
CA ILE A 53 -9.95 -4.01 -4.80
C ILE A 53 -9.97 -5.54 -4.67
N GLN A 54 -10.83 -6.19 -5.45
CA GLN A 54 -10.81 -7.65 -5.59
C GLN A 54 -10.01 -8.03 -6.82
N VAL A 55 -9.04 -8.93 -6.66
CA VAL A 55 -8.26 -9.46 -7.79
C VAL A 55 -8.64 -10.91 -8.06
N GLN A 56 -9.31 -11.13 -9.19
CA GLN A 56 -9.68 -12.47 -9.62
C GLN A 56 -8.51 -13.14 -10.35
N ARG A 57 -8.30 -14.43 -10.04
CA ARG A 57 -7.38 -15.29 -10.79
C ARG A 57 -8.13 -15.82 -12.00
N GLU A 58 -7.79 -15.32 -13.17
CA GLU A 58 -8.22 -15.94 -14.41
C GLU A 58 -7.53 -17.30 -14.53
N ALA A 59 -8.30 -18.39 -14.47
CA ALA A 59 -7.84 -19.67 -14.97
C ALA A 59 -7.57 -19.49 -16.48
N ARG A 60 -6.40 -19.92 -16.95
CA ARG A 60 -6.05 -19.85 -18.38
C ARG A 60 -7.02 -20.75 -19.16
N ASP A 61 -8.12 -20.19 -19.64
CA ASP A 61 -9.18 -20.93 -20.33
C ASP A 61 -8.91 -21.05 -21.84
N LEU A 62 -7.71 -21.50 -22.19
CA LEU A 62 -7.28 -21.74 -23.57
C LEU A 62 -6.75 -23.17 -23.72
N GLU A 63 -7.55 -24.16 -23.31
CA GLU A 63 -7.50 -25.53 -23.83
C GLU A 63 -8.74 -25.77 -24.72
N LEU A 64 -8.91 -24.98 -25.80
CA LEU A 64 -10.04 -25.13 -26.72
C LEU A 64 -9.79 -26.17 -27.83
N PHE A 65 -8.58 -26.75 -27.94
CA PHE A 65 -8.26 -27.82 -28.88
C PHE A 65 -7.25 -28.82 -28.27
N GLY A 66 -7.70 -29.61 -27.29
CA GLY A 66 -6.96 -30.75 -26.74
C GLY A 66 -7.72 -32.05 -27.00
N GLU A 67 -7.47 -32.65 -28.16
CA GLU A 67 -7.99 -33.97 -28.54
C GLU A 67 -7.41 -35.06 -27.61
N THR A 68 -8.30 -35.88 -27.05
CA THR A 68 -8.07 -37.26 -26.62
C THR A 68 -6.84 -37.57 -25.74
N GLY A 69 -7.11 -37.77 -24.44
CA GLY A 69 -6.51 -38.86 -23.68
C GLY A 69 -5.10 -38.66 -23.12
N THR A 70 -5.04 -38.42 -21.80
CA THR A 70 -3.96 -38.87 -20.90
C THR A 70 -2.52 -38.49 -21.27
N VAL A 71 -2.09 -37.28 -20.88
CA VAL A 71 -0.77 -37.04 -20.26
C VAL A 71 -0.95 -35.89 -19.26
N GLY A 72 -0.33 -36.02 -18.07
CA GLY A 72 -0.63 -35.23 -16.88
C GLY A 72 -0.73 -33.72 -17.08
N ASN A 73 -1.86 -33.18 -16.63
CA ASN A 73 -2.01 -31.78 -16.24
C ASN A 73 -1.13 -31.51 -15.00
N LEU A 74 0.19 -31.48 -15.20
CA LEU A 74 1.21 -31.03 -14.24
C LEU A 74 1.88 -29.73 -14.74
N GLY A 75 1.18 -28.94 -15.57
CA GLY A 75 1.71 -27.71 -16.16
C GLY A 75 1.06 -26.42 -15.66
N SER A 76 -0.06 -26.51 -14.95
CA SER A 76 -0.73 -25.36 -14.34
C SER A 76 -0.90 -25.57 -12.84
N GLU A 77 0.22 -25.79 -12.14
CA GLU A 77 0.25 -25.45 -10.72
C GLU A 77 -0.14 -23.97 -10.61
N SER A 78 -1.38 -23.74 -10.17
CA SER A 78 -1.83 -22.45 -9.69
C SER A 78 -0.69 -21.88 -8.84
N LEU A 79 -0.11 -20.75 -9.25
CA LEU A 79 0.87 -20.07 -8.40
C LEU A 79 0.30 -20.06 -6.97
N PRO A 80 1.07 -20.47 -5.95
CA PRO A 80 0.60 -20.43 -4.57
C PRO A 80 -0.04 -19.06 -4.32
N TYR A 81 -1.22 -19.02 -3.70
CA TYR A 81 -1.98 -17.78 -3.49
C TYR A 81 -1.09 -16.62 -3.02
N MET A 82 -0.13 -16.91 -2.13
CA MET A 82 0.87 -15.96 -1.65
C MET A 82 1.74 -15.37 -2.77
N THR A 83 2.27 -16.18 -3.69
CA THR A 83 3.08 -15.72 -4.82
C THR A 83 2.26 -14.88 -5.79
N PHE A 84 1.00 -15.27 -6.04
CA PHE A 84 0.10 -14.48 -6.88
C PHE A 84 -0.18 -13.10 -6.26
N MET A 85 -0.56 -13.05 -4.97
CA MET A 85 -0.82 -11.79 -4.26
C MET A 85 0.42 -10.90 -4.19
N GLN A 86 1.59 -11.45 -3.87
CA GLN A 86 2.86 -10.70 -3.90
C GLN A 86 3.15 -10.09 -5.27
N THR A 87 2.87 -10.83 -6.34
CA THR A 87 3.03 -10.30 -7.71
C THR A 87 2.08 -9.13 -7.94
N GLN A 88 0.83 -9.21 -7.47
CA GLN A 88 -0.11 -8.10 -7.61
C GLN A 88 0.32 -6.86 -6.82
N PHE A 89 0.83 -7.04 -5.60
CA PHE A 89 1.39 -5.94 -4.81
C PHE A 89 2.54 -5.24 -5.54
N GLU A 90 3.47 -6.01 -6.11
CA GLU A 90 4.58 -5.45 -6.88
C GLU A 90 4.09 -4.75 -8.15
N ILE A 91 3.07 -5.26 -8.83
CA ILE A 91 2.47 -4.60 -10.01
C ILE A 91 1.80 -3.29 -9.61
N ILE A 92 1.04 -3.25 -8.51
CA ILE A 92 0.38 -2.04 -8.00
C ILE A 92 1.43 -0.98 -7.64
N GLN A 93 2.50 -1.37 -6.95
CA GLN A 93 3.59 -0.46 -6.54
C GLN A 93 4.66 -0.24 -7.63
N SER A 94 4.48 -0.84 -8.82
CA SER A 94 5.46 -0.75 -9.90
C SER A 94 5.56 0.68 -10.43
N ARG A 95 6.75 1.02 -10.94
CA ARG A 95 6.99 2.34 -11.55
C ARG A 95 5.99 2.66 -12.65
N GLU A 96 5.61 1.67 -13.46
CA GLU A 96 4.67 1.86 -14.57
C GLU A 96 3.26 2.21 -14.09
N THR A 97 2.77 1.54 -13.04
CA THR A 97 1.46 1.85 -12.44
C THR A 97 1.49 3.23 -11.78
N LEU A 98 2.54 3.55 -11.02
CA LEU A 98 2.67 4.85 -10.38
C LEU A 98 2.85 5.99 -11.39
N LYS A 99 3.51 5.74 -12.52
CA LYS A 99 3.61 6.69 -13.63
C LYS A 99 2.25 6.98 -14.25
N GLU A 100 1.41 5.96 -14.41
CA GLU A 100 0.02 6.13 -14.87
C GLU A 100 -0.78 7.03 -13.91
N VAL A 101 -0.57 6.91 -12.60
CA VAL A 101 -1.19 7.79 -11.59
C VAL A 101 -0.71 9.24 -11.74
N VAL A 102 0.59 9.47 -11.96
CA VAL A 102 1.12 10.83 -12.14
C VAL A 102 0.58 11.49 -13.40
N ASN A 103 0.44 10.73 -14.50
CA ASN A 103 0.10 11.28 -15.80
C ASN A 103 -1.41 11.35 -16.07
N ASN A 104 -2.15 10.34 -15.62
CA ASN A 104 -3.57 10.15 -15.93
C ASN A 104 -4.44 10.00 -14.66
N GLY A 105 -3.86 10.19 -13.46
CA GLY A 105 -4.59 10.14 -12.20
C GLY A 105 -5.64 11.23 -12.11
N LYS A 106 -6.82 10.84 -11.65
CA LYS A 106 -7.97 11.72 -11.46
C LYS A 106 -8.36 11.79 -9.99
N ASP A 107 -8.83 12.95 -9.57
CA ASP A 107 -9.44 13.14 -8.27
C ASP A 107 -10.90 12.65 -8.25
N SER A 108 -11.54 12.77 -7.09
CA SER A 108 -12.97 12.46 -6.90
C SER A 108 -13.92 13.29 -7.77
N LEU A 109 -13.46 14.39 -8.38
CA LEU A 109 -14.22 15.29 -9.25
C LEU A 109 -13.88 15.09 -10.75
N ASP A 110 -13.20 14.00 -11.10
CA ASP A 110 -12.73 13.71 -12.47
C ASP A 110 -11.72 14.74 -13.03
N GLN A 111 -11.10 15.54 -12.17
CA GLN A 111 -10.06 16.51 -12.52
C GLN A 111 -8.66 15.86 -12.44
N PRO A 112 -7.69 16.32 -13.24
CA PRO A 112 -6.33 15.79 -13.16
C PRO A 112 -5.72 16.12 -11.79
N LEU A 113 -5.14 15.11 -11.15
CA LEU A 113 -4.63 15.20 -9.79
C LEU A 113 -3.41 16.13 -9.65
N ASN A 114 -2.70 16.39 -10.75
CA ASN A 114 -1.56 17.33 -10.85
C ASN A 114 -0.57 17.24 -9.67
N LEU A 115 -0.14 16.01 -9.32
CA LEU A 115 0.72 15.75 -8.17
C LEU A 115 2.05 16.51 -8.18
N LEU A 116 2.54 16.92 -9.37
CA LEU A 116 3.74 17.74 -9.48
C LEU A 116 3.51 19.14 -8.91
N GLU A 117 2.36 19.75 -9.15
CA GLU A 117 2.03 21.08 -8.64
C GLU A 117 1.78 21.02 -7.13
N GLU A 118 0.99 20.04 -6.68
CA GLU A 118 0.62 19.84 -5.28
C GLU A 118 1.84 19.64 -4.37
N TRP A 119 2.85 18.91 -4.86
CA TRP A 119 4.08 18.67 -4.11
C TRP A 119 5.23 19.62 -4.48
N GLY A 120 5.00 20.59 -5.38
CA GLY A 120 6.03 21.55 -5.82
C GLY A 120 7.23 20.90 -6.51
N LEU A 121 7.00 19.83 -7.27
CA LEU A 121 8.01 19.03 -7.96
C LEU A 121 8.12 19.41 -9.44
N THR A 122 9.32 19.25 -10.00
CA THR A 122 9.60 19.51 -11.43
C THR A 122 9.84 18.23 -12.23
N SER A 123 9.97 17.09 -11.55
CA SER A 123 10.32 15.80 -12.16
C SER A 123 9.26 14.75 -11.83
N GLU A 124 8.73 14.10 -12.85
CA GLU A 124 7.84 12.94 -12.72
C GLU A 124 8.50 11.82 -11.89
N ASP A 125 9.81 11.63 -12.04
CA ASP A 125 10.54 10.58 -11.32
C ASP A 125 10.59 10.82 -9.82
N ASP A 126 10.57 12.09 -9.39
CA ASP A 126 10.51 12.43 -7.97
C ASP A 126 9.10 12.22 -7.42
N ALA A 127 8.06 12.54 -8.20
CA ALA A 127 6.67 12.24 -7.85
C ALA A 127 6.45 10.73 -7.69
N ILE A 128 6.94 9.91 -8.62
CA ILE A 128 6.87 8.44 -8.53
C ILE A 128 7.61 7.94 -7.29
N ARG A 129 8.76 8.51 -6.95
CA ARG A 129 9.53 8.12 -5.77
C ARG A 129 8.80 8.43 -4.47
N ILE A 130 8.08 9.56 -4.42
CA ILE A 130 7.24 9.93 -3.28
C ILE A 130 6.02 9.02 -3.19
N LEU A 131 5.32 8.76 -4.30
CA LEU A 131 4.22 7.81 -4.37
C LEU A 131 4.64 6.43 -3.86
N LYS A 132 5.78 5.91 -4.32
CA LYS A 132 6.28 4.60 -3.89
C LYS A 132 6.51 4.50 -2.38
N LYS A 133 6.78 5.63 -1.70
CA LYS A 133 6.93 5.67 -0.24
C LYS A 133 5.61 5.85 0.49
N LYS A 134 4.60 6.43 -0.15
CA LYS A 134 3.29 6.73 0.43
C LYS A 134 2.26 5.62 0.22
N VAL A 135 2.40 4.86 -0.87
CA VAL A 135 1.48 3.79 -1.28
C VAL A 135 1.92 2.47 -0.64
N GLU A 136 1.09 1.95 0.25
CA GLU A 136 1.21 0.62 0.82
C GLU A 136 0.10 -0.29 0.30
N THR A 137 0.38 -1.58 0.22
CA THR A 137 -0.61 -2.59 -0.19
C THR A 137 -0.64 -3.70 0.85
N GLN A 138 -1.84 -4.16 1.20
CA GLN A 138 -2.05 -5.20 2.21
C GLN A 138 -3.06 -6.24 1.72
N ASP A 139 -2.83 -7.51 2.02
CA ASP A 139 -3.83 -8.56 1.80
C ASP A 139 -4.88 -8.54 2.91
N VAL A 140 -6.15 -8.67 2.52
CA VAL A 140 -7.18 -9.04 3.47
C VAL A 140 -7.15 -10.56 3.62
N ARG A 141 -6.56 -11.00 4.74
CA ARG A 141 -6.31 -12.42 5.03
C ARG A 141 -7.51 -13.31 4.75
N GLY A 142 -7.28 -14.35 3.96
CA GLY A 142 -8.31 -15.34 3.62
C GLY A 142 -9.27 -14.88 2.52
N THR A 143 -8.97 -13.78 1.82
CA THR A 143 -9.78 -13.27 0.71
C THR A 143 -8.91 -12.91 -0.48
N ASP A 144 -9.50 -12.79 -1.68
CA ASP A 144 -8.81 -12.25 -2.85
C ASP A 144 -8.91 -10.70 -2.92
N LEU A 145 -8.99 -10.03 -1.76
CA LEU A 145 -9.07 -8.58 -1.64
C LEU A 145 -7.71 -7.98 -1.24
N ILE A 146 -7.39 -6.86 -1.88
CA ILE A 146 -6.20 -6.05 -1.63
C ILE A 146 -6.65 -4.69 -1.15
N ASP A 147 -6.15 -4.26 0.00
CA ASP A 147 -6.28 -2.90 0.49
C ASP A 147 -5.08 -2.09 -0.03
N ILE A 148 -5.36 -1.00 -0.73
CA ILE A 148 -4.38 0.00 -1.15
C ILE A 148 -4.50 1.18 -0.19
N GLU A 149 -3.41 1.49 0.48
CA GLU A 149 -3.32 2.48 1.55
C GLU A 149 -2.38 3.61 1.16
N VAL A 150 -2.82 4.85 1.36
CA VAL A 150 -2.02 6.05 1.06
C VAL A 150 -2.02 6.97 2.26
N PHE A 151 -0.83 7.37 2.70
CA PHE A 151 -0.64 8.29 3.80
C PHE A 151 -0.31 9.71 3.30
N ASP A 152 -1.14 10.68 3.68
CA ASP A 152 -0.93 12.08 3.38
C ASP A 152 -1.39 13.02 4.50
N THR A 153 -0.89 14.25 4.48
CA THR A 153 -1.32 15.34 5.37
C THR A 153 -2.68 15.92 4.98
N ASP A 154 -3.10 15.75 3.72
CA ASP A 154 -4.44 16.06 3.26
C ASP A 154 -5.29 14.78 3.15
N PRO A 155 -6.41 14.66 3.89
CA PRO A 155 -7.29 13.49 3.81
C PRO A 155 -7.92 13.30 2.43
N GLN A 156 -8.21 14.37 1.70
CA GLN A 156 -8.84 14.30 0.39
C GLN A 156 -7.83 13.80 -0.65
N LEU A 157 -6.64 14.40 -0.67
CA LEU A 157 -5.54 13.97 -1.53
C LEU A 157 -5.17 12.50 -1.29
N ALA A 158 -5.12 12.05 -0.03
CA ALA A 158 -4.83 10.65 0.30
C ALA A 158 -5.86 9.70 -0.34
N ALA A 159 -7.15 10.03 -0.24
CA ALA A 159 -8.22 9.24 -0.84
C ALA A 159 -8.16 9.26 -2.38
N ASP A 160 -7.90 10.42 -2.96
CA ASP A 160 -7.82 10.60 -4.42
C ASP A 160 -6.63 9.83 -5.02
N ILE A 161 -5.46 9.87 -4.37
CA ILE A 161 -4.30 9.07 -4.79
C ILE A 161 -4.62 7.58 -4.68
N ALA A 162 -5.23 7.12 -3.58
CA ALA A 162 -5.56 5.72 -3.39
C ALA A 162 -6.50 5.22 -4.52
N ASN A 163 -7.55 5.99 -4.81
CA ASN A 163 -8.48 5.71 -5.91
C ASN A 163 -7.77 5.72 -7.28
N ALA A 164 -6.90 6.69 -7.53
CA ALA A 164 -6.14 6.79 -8.77
C ALA A 164 -5.20 5.59 -8.96
N VAL A 165 -4.54 5.10 -7.89
CA VAL A 165 -3.70 3.89 -7.93
C VAL A 165 -4.54 2.66 -8.29
N ALA A 166 -5.73 2.51 -7.69
CA ALA A 166 -6.65 1.41 -8.03
C ALA A 166 -7.09 1.47 -9.50
N GLN A 167 -7.44 2.65 -10.01
CA GLN A 167 -7.83 2.85 -11.41
C GLN A 167 -6.66 2.54 -12.37
N ALA A 168 -5.46 3.06 -12.09
CA ALA A 168 -4.26 2.80 -12.88
C ALA A 168 -3.96 1.29 -12.98
N TYR A 169 -4.07 0.56 -11.87
CA TYR A 169 -3.92 -0.89 -11.86
C TYR A 169 -4.97 -1.59 -12.73
N GLN A 170 -6.25 -1.20 -12.65
CA GLN A 170 -7.31 -1.76 -13.49
C GLN A 170 -7.06 -1.50 -14.98
N VAL A 171 -6.69 -0.28 -15.35
CA VAL A 171 -6.37 0.10 -16.74
C VAL A 171 -5.22 -0.76 -17.26
N ARG A 172 -4.17 -0.91 -16.48
CA ARG A 172 -3.03 -1.76 -16.82
C ARG A 172 -3.44 -3.22 -17.01
N ARG A 173 -4.28 -3.74 -16.11
CA ARG A 173 -4.74 -5.12 -16.17
C ARG A 173 -5.54 -5.40 -17.44
N GLN A 174 -6.49 -4.53 -17.78
CA GLN A 174 -7.28 -4.64 -19.01
C GLN A 174 -6.41 -4.57 -20.27
N LYS A 175 -5.37 -3.70 -20.25
CA LYS A 175 -4.41 -3.61 -21.34
C LYS A 175 -3.63 -4.92 -21.52
N GLU A 176 -3.10 -5.48 -20.43
CA GLU A 176 -2.37 -6.76 -20.44
C GLU A 176 -3.26 -7.94 -20.88
N GLU A 177 -4.55 -7.94 -20.53
CA GLU A 177 -5.53 -8.93 -20.99
C GLU A 177 -5.80 -8.81 -22.49
N LYS A 178 -6.03 -7.59 -22.98
CA LYS A 178 -6.25 -7.33 -24.41
C LYS A 178 -5.05 -7.72 -25.25
N GLU A 179 -3.84 -7.30 -24.86
CA GLU A 179 -2.61 -7.64 -25.57
C GLU A 179 -2.39 -9.16 -25.64
N ARG A 180 -2.74 -9.89 -24.57
CA ARG A 180 -2.67 -11.36 -24.55
C ARG A 180 -3.70 -12.00 -25.48
N ALA A 181 -4.93 -11.50 -25.53
CA ALA A 181 -5.96 -11.98 -26.43
C ALA A 181 -5.56 -11.77 -27.90
N ASP A 182 -5.08 -10.57 -28.24
CA ASP A 182 -4.63 -10.22 -29.60
C ASP A 182 -3.47 -11.13 -30.04
N THR A 183 -2.48 -11.34 -29.17
CA THR A 183 -1.34 -12.24 -29.43
C THR A 183 -1.77 -13.70 -29.60
N ALA A 184 -2.80 -14.14 -28.85
CA ALA A 184 -3.32 -15.50 -28.97
C ALA A 184 -4.02 -15.71 -30.32
N LEU A 185 -4.83 -14.75 -30.76
CA LEU A 185 -5.49 -14.78 -32.07
C LEU A 185 -4.47 -14.83 -33.22
N GLU A 186 -3.42 -14.00 -33.17
CA GLU A 186 -2.34 -13.99 -34.17
C GLU A 186 -1.64 -15.36 -34.28
N LYS A 187 -1.39 -16.03 -33.13
CA LYS A 187 -0.80 -17.36 -33.10
C LYS A 187 -1.73 -18.43 -33.68
N LEU A 188 -3.04 -18.34 -33.40
CA LEU A 188 -4.03 -19.25 -33.97
C LEU A 188 -4.13 -19.10 -35.49
N ASP A 189 -4.17 -17.86 -36.00
CA ASP A 189 -4.18 -17.59 -37.44
C ASP A 189 -2.95 -18.16 -38.14
N THR A 190 -1.77 -17.97 -37.53
CA THR A 190 -0.51 -18.52 -38.05
C THR A 190 -0.52 -20.05 -38.11
N GLN A 191 -1.06 -20.71 -37.08
CA GLN A 191 -1.16 -22.18 -37.04
C GLN A 191 -2.15 -22.73 -38.07
N ILE A 192 -3.31 -22.08 -38.22
CA ILE A 192 -4.30 -22.47 -39.23
C ILE A 192 -3.71 -22.36 -40.64
N MET A 193 -3.01 -21.26 -40.96
CA MET A 193 -2.32 -21.10 -42.25
C MET A 193 -1.25 -22.17 -42.49
N SER A 194 -0.51 -22.55 -41.46
CA SER A 194 0.50 -23.62 -41.55
C SER A 194 -0.07 -25.01 -41.78
N GLN A 195 -1.33 -25.27 -41.38
CA GLN A 195 -2.00 -26.54 -41.65
C GLN A 195 -2.67 -26.61 -43.03
N MET A 196 -2.90 -25.47 -43.69
CA MET A 196 -3.49 -25.41 -45.03
C MET A 196 -2.44 -25.49 -46.17
N THR A 197 -1.14 -25.48 -45.84
CA THR A 197 -0.03 -25.61 -46.80
C THR A 197 0.63 -26.96 -46.67
#